data_AF-D0NQ32-F1
#
_entry.id   AF-D0NQ32-F1
#
_cell.length_a   1.000
_cell.length_b   1.000
_cell.length_c   1.000
_cell.angle_alpha   90.00
_cell.angle_beta   90.00
_cell.angle_gamma   90.00
#
_symmetry.space_group_name_H-M   'P 1'
#
loop_
_entity.id
_entity.type
_entity.pdbx_description
1 polymer ?
#
loop_
_entity_poly.entity_id
_entity_poly.type
_entity_poly.pdbx_seq_one_letter_code
_entity_poly.pdbx_strand_id
1 'polypeptide(L)'
;MKSLGCVVVGDGSVFVVEIDECKKVGILKKVIKEEKMYKLPADQLLLYVAKKGDSWLKTDDPDVTMLETGEIPTGIINIMKKKENKMDSCYRVRSTAFGFPNEDAGEDGEIHVLVKLPEAANKKQRLEWRSTRWGSHVYDPNSQYIVLEKEDVDESGLLPSRMMLYCRPTFHRQFEFLRDQVSSEGHLGWILGPPGTGKSTTAMAFASTVDRSEWIVTWIHVAKDMDLNCVRLAGEERKTRTIEIADVDEVLLVDDTKKHLLLVDGWTAADFFRELTVKCHRWLTRDLVKRRLTFVCSVASRGKVQEGTDIRMRAMEFDVWSWTLAEYLDAVKERDFVMCVASMLDAPGGVYGPRSPAEMVDLKYHYAGGSCRYMFDYTTTDIKNRLCRAVESTSSAATLSSKGHRSQLCINRLFAMFKRPNWEGTVSPLISQYAATTVGMVCGPEAIKNKFTSTLRDHSNPALNGWMLEMVFFSSLRHGGLELVDSAGNKLDPWSQSVIVVSDGIPELSCARPVWIKPGIWNQGGYDAIMVCKRTQHVRLVQVTSAHKHSFRIDFFYQWLKMLSESPESFEVKKLEIFFVVEQDKLSAFEFTTTGEGLLDPFEWPKGKETELVQLVGIPGL
;
A
#
# COMPACT_ATOMS: atom_id res chain seq x y z
N MET A 1 36.87 -30.97 -23.50
CA MET A 1 36.25 -29.90 -22.68
C MET A 1 37.05 -29.84 -21.38
N LYS A 2 36.53 -29.28 -20.27
CA LYS A 2 37.13 -29.42 -18.94
C LYS A 2 36.03 -29.87 -17.99
N SER A 3 36.32 -30.90 -17.20
CA SER A 3 35.48 -31.36 -16.09
C SER A 3 36.07 -30.84 -14.79
N LEU A 4 35.31 -30.03 -14.04
CA LEU A 4 35.79 -29.36 -12.82
C LEU A 4 34.95 -29.79 -11.61
N GLY A 5 35.62 -30.43 -10.64
CA GLY A 5 35.05 -30.66 -9.30
C GLY A 5 34.88 -29.34 -8.55
N CYS A 6 33.68 -29.06 -8.07
CA CYS A 6 33.31 -27.85 -7.35
C CYS A 6 32.79 -28.20 -5.96
N VAL A 7 33.10 -27.37 -4.96
CA VAL A 7 32.48 -27.46 -3.62
C VAL A 7 31.92 -26.10 -3.20
N VAL A 8 30.74 -26.11 -2.60
CA VAL A 8 30.10 -24.89 -2.08
C VAL A 8 30.59 -24.60 -0.66
N VAL A 9 31.24 -23.46 -0.48
CA VAL A 9 31.74 -23.03 0.84
C VAL A 9 30.57 -22.69 1.75
N GLY A 10 30.48 -23.38 2.90
CA GLY A 10 29.43 -23.20 3.92
C GLY A 10 28.21 -24.12 3.78
N ASP A 11 28.08 -24.80 2.65
CA ASP A 11 27.04 -25.82 2.37
C ASP A 11 27.66 -27.21 2.19
N GLY A 12 28.96 -27.29 1.86
CA GLY A 12 29.70 -28.55 1.72
C GLY A 12 29.36 -29.35 0.47
N SER A 13 28.33 -28.98 -0.30
CA SER A 13 27.90 -29.76 -1.46
C SER A 13 28.97 -29.78 -2.55
N VAL A 14 29.36 -30.99 -2.95
CA VAL A 14 30.30 -31.26 -4.05
C VAL A 14 29.51 -31.62 -5.30
N PHE A 15 29.92 -31.07 -6.44
CA PHE A 15 29.31 -31.34 -7.75
C PHE A 15 30.33 -31.11 -8.86
N VAL A 16 30.05 -31.60 -10.06
CA VAL A 16 30.94 -31.50 -11.21
C VAL A 16 30.32 -30.58 -12.26
N VAL A 17 31.15 -29.75 -12.90
CA VAL A 17 30.73 -28.89 -14.00
C VAL A 17 31.59 -29.14 -15.22
N GLU A 18 30.94 -29.37 -16.36
CA GLU A 18 31.61 -29.43 -17.66
C GLU A 18 31.59 -28.05 -18.34
N ILE A 19 32.76 -27.60 -18.82
CA ILE A 19 32.88 -26.32 -19.51
C ILE A 19 33.95 -26.35 -20.60
N ASP A 20 33.68 -25.68 -21.72
CA ASP A 20 34.67 -25.42 -22.77
C ASP A 20 35.79 -24.50 -22.23
N GLU A 21 37.03 -24.96 -22.34
CA GLU A 21 38.22 -24.29 -21.81
C GLU A 21 38.48 -22.89 -22.41
N CYS A 22 37.93 -22.61 -23.59
CA CYS A 22 38.01 -21.30 -24.24
C CYS A 22 37.01 -20.29 -23.66
N LYS A 23 36.02 -20.73 -22.87
CA LYS A 23 35.04 -19.87 -22.21
C LYS A 23 35.67 -19.12 -21.03
N LYS A 24 35.03 -18.01 -20.67
CA LYS A 24 35.45 -17.17 -19.54
C LYS A 24 34.90 -17.70 -18.22
N VAL A 25 35.56 -17.39 -17.11
CA VAL A 25 35.09 -17.69 -15.75
C VAL A 25 33.70 -17.08 -15.49
N GLY A 26 33.35 -15.94 -16.11
CA GLY A 26 31.99 -15.41 -16.06
C GLY A 26 30.91 -16.35 -16.62
N ILE A 27 31.25 -17.22 -17.59
CA ILE A 27 30.36 -18.27 -18.09
C ILE A 27 30.33 -19.45 -17.12
N LEU A 28 31.46 -19.83 -16.52
CA LEU A 28 31.50 -20.85 -15.45
C LEU A 28 30.55 -20.52 -14.30
N LYS A 29 30.52 -19.25 -13.87
CA LYS A 29 29.56 -18.77 -12.86
C LYS A 29 28.10 -18.96 -13.29
N LYS A 30 27.77 -18.77 -14.58
CA LYS A 30 26.41 -18.99 -15.10
C LYS A 30 26.04 -20.47 -15.06
N VAL A 31 26.96 -21.34 -15.49
CA VAL A 31 26.74 -22.80 -15.47
C VAL A 31 26.53 -23.29 -14.03
N ILE A 32 27.39 -22.86 -13.08
CA ILE A 32 27.23 -23.21 -11.65
C ILE A 32 25.88 -22.72 -11.11
N LYS A 33 25.47 -21.50 -11.46
CA LYS A 33 24.18 -20.95 -11.06
C LYS A 33 23.02 -21.80 -11.57
N GLU A 34 23.05 -22.17 -12.85
CA GLU A 34 22.01 -22.98 -13.49
C GLU A 34 21.95 -24.38 -12.89
N GLU A 35 23.10 -25.03 -12.72
CA GLU A 35 23.23 -26.37 -12.11
C GLU A 35 22.67 -26.41 -10.69
N LYS A 36 23.01 -25.42 -9.86
CA LYS A 36 22.58 -25.32 -8.46
C LYS A 36 21.27 -24.56 -8.27
N MET A 37 20.62 -24.11 -9.35
CA MET A 37 19.36 -23.37 -9.35
C MET A 37 19.38 -22.12 -8.44
N TYR A 38 20.51 -21.41 -8.35
CA TYR A 38 20.63 -20.25 -7.46
C TYR A 38 19.82 -19.06 -7.97
N LYS A 39 18.99 -18.47 -7.09
CA LYS A 39 18.18 -17.26 -7.36
C LYS A 39 18.96 -15.96 -7.15
N LEU A 40 20.20 -15.89 -7.64
CA LEU A 40 21.06 -14.71 -7.58
C LEU A 40 21.75 -14.41 -8.93
N PRO A 41 22.15 -13.16 -9.20
CA PRO A 41 22.93 -12.83 -10.40
C PRO A 41 24.28 -13.58 -10.40
N ALA A 42 24.59 -14.27 -11.50
CA ALA A 42 25.76 -15.17 -11.57
C ALA A 42 27.09 -14.46 -11.26
N ASP A 43 27.19 -13.17 -11.56
CA ASP A 43 28.34 -12.32 -11.27
C ASP A 43 28.62 -12.14 -9.77
N GLN A 44 27.62 -12.35 -8.91
CA GLN A 44 27.77 -12.30 -7.45
C GLN A 44 28.43 -13.55 -6.86
N LEU A 45 28.54 -14.66 -7.61
CA LEU A 45 29.31 -15.82 -7.17
C LEU A 45 30.79 -15.49 -7.12
N LEU A 46 31.45 -15.86 -6.01
CA LEU A 46 32.90 -15.75 -5.87
C LEU A 46 33.52 -17.14 -6.03
N LEU A 47 34.42 -17.29 -7.00
CA LEU A 47 35.09 -18.56 -7.29
C LEU A 47 36.57 -18.45 -6.90
N TYR A 48 37.09 -19.50 -6.27
CA TYR A 48 38.50 -19.61 -5.91
C TYR A 48 39.08 -20.95 -6.38
N VAL A 49 40.35 -20.95 -6.77
CA VAL A 49 41.11 -22.17 -7.06
C VAL A 49 41.31 -22.95 -5.76
N ALA A 50 40.92 -24.22 -5.74
CA ALA A 50 40.92 -25.07 -4.56
C ALA A 50 42.27 -25.79 -4.35
N LYS A 51 43.38 -25.03 -4.39
CA LYS A 51 44.73 -25.57 -4.13
C LYS A 51 45.23 -25.27 -2.72
N LYS A 52 45.79 -26.29 -2.08
CA LYS A 52 46.50 -26.19 -0.79
C LYS A 52 47.99 -26.46 -1.04
N GLY A 53 48.74 -25.39 -1.32
CA GLY A 53 50.09 -25.52 -1.87
C GLY A 53 50.03 -25.86 -3.35
N ASP A 54 50.73 -26.92 -3.77
CA ASP A 54 50.74 -27.39 -5.16
C ASP A 54 49.69 -28.47 -5.45
N SER A 55 48.99 -28.97 -4.42
CA SER A 55 48.00 -30.06 -4.52
C SER A 55 46.56 -29.54 -4.51
N TRP A 56 45.67 -30.21 -5.24
CA TRP A 56 44.23 -30.00 -5.19
C TRP A 56 43.64 -30.51 -3.87
N LEU A 57 42.58 -29.85 -3.39
CA LEU A 57 41.77 -30.39 -2.32
C LEU A 57 41.07 -31.66 -2.80
N LYS A 58 40.88 -32.64 -1.91
CA LYS A 58 40.13 -33.85 -2.19
C LYS A 58 38.83 -33.88 -1.40
N THR A 59 37.85 -34.63 -1.88
CA THR A 59 36.54 -34.78 -1.21
C THR A 59 36.65 -35.37 0.20
N ASP A 60 37.68 -36.18 0.46
CA ASP A 60 37.99 -36.78 1.77
C ASP A 60 38.91 -35.91 2.65
N ASP A 61 39.31 -34.71 2.18
CA ASP A 61 40.09 -33.78 3.00
C ASP A 61 39.26 -33.36 4.24
N PRO A 62 39.84 -33.39 5.46
CA PRO A 62 39.16 -32.92 6.66
C PRO A 62 38.59 -31.50 6.54
N ASP A 63 39.28 -30.60 5.84
CA ASP A 63 38.82 -29.22 5.61
C ASP A 63 37.59 -29.16 4.68
N VAL A 64 37.38 -30.18 3.84
CA VAL A 64 36.23 -30.26 2.92
C VAL A 64 35.05 -30.92 3.61
N THR A 65 35.27 -32.04 4.31
CA THR A 65 34.23 -32.75 5.06
C THR A 65 33.61 -31.88 6.17
N MET A 66 34.40 -31.02 6.82
CA MET A 66 33.89 -30.05 7.80
C MET A 66 33.00 -28.96 7.18
N LEU A 67 32.98 -28.75 5.86
CA LEU A 67 32.05 -27.81 5.23
C LEU A 67 30.59 -28.30 5.29
N GLU A 68 30.37 -29.62 5.39
CA GLU A 68 29.03 -30.21 5.53
C GLU A 68 28.39 -29.87 6.88
N THR A 69 29.21 -29.65 7.92
CA THR A 69 28.73 -29.20 9.24
C THR A 69 28.41 -27.69 9.25
N GLY A 70 28.71 -26.99 8.15
CA GLY A 70 28.49 -25.57 7.93
C GLY A 70 29.40 -24.66 8.76
N GLU A 71 30.51 -25.18 9.27
CA GLU A 71 31.65 -24.38 9.74
C GLU A 71 32.64 -24.21 8.57
N ILE A 72 33.39 -23.10 8.50
CA ILE A 72 34.40 -22.89 7.45
C ILE A 72 35.79 -23.12 8.08
N PRO A 73 36.48 -24.22 7.78
CA PRO A 73 37.77 -24.53 8.37
C PRO A 73 38.84 -23.51 8.02
N THR A 74 39.81 -23.34 8.91
CA THR A 74 40.94 -22.41 8.75
C THR A 74 41.70 -22.67 7.44
N GLY A 75 41.79 -23.93 7.00
CA GLY A 75 42.40 -24.28 5.71
C GLY A 75 41.69 -23.65 4.51
N ILE A 76 40.37 -23.72 4.46
CA ILE A 76 39.53 -23.10 3.41
C ILE A 76 39.62 -21.56 3.48
N ILE A 77 39.58 -20.99 4.68
CA ILE A 77 39.74 -19.54 4.90
C ILE A 77 41.08 -19.06 4.34
N ASN A 78 42.16 -19.80 4.58
CA ASN A 78 43.49 -19.43 4.11
C ASN A 78 43.60 -19.47 2.58
N ILE A 79 42.93 -20.42 1.92
CA ILE A 79 42.86 -20.48 0.44
C ILE A 79 42.12 -19.25 -0.10
N MET A 80 41.01 -18.85 0.52
CA MET A 80 40.19 -17.72 0.06
C MET A 80 40.78 -16.35 0.36
N LYS A 81 41.68 -16.23 1.36
CA LYS A 81 42.40 -14.98 1.67
C LYS A 81 43.49 -14.64 0.65
N LYS A 82 44.04 -15.64 -0.04
CA LYS A 82 45.05 -15.44 -1.08
C LYS A 82 44.42 -14.84 -2.33
N LYS A 83 44.87 -13.64 -2.72
CA LYS A 83 44.28 -12.90 -3.84
C LYS A 83 44.50 -13.63 -5.16
N GLU A 84 45.63 -14.32 -5.31
CA GLU A 84 45.97 -15.12 -6.50
C GLU A 84 45.02 -16.30 -6.72
N ASN A 85 44.37 -16.81 -5.67
CA ASN A 85 43.42 -17.91 -5.79
C ASN A 85 42.05 -17.45 -6.29
N LYS A 86 41.73 -16.15 -6.21
CA LYS A 86 40.43 -15.64 -6.66
C LYS A 86 40.38 -15.64 -8.19
N MET A 87 39.36 -16.30 -8.74
CA MET A 87 39.19 -16.40 -10.19
C MET A 87 38.52 -15.14 -10.77
N ASP A 88 39.22 -14.46 -11.66
CA ASP A 88 38.71 -13.27 -12.35
C ASP A 88 37.72 -13.64 -13.45
N SER A 89 36.53 -13.01 -13.46
CA SER A 89 35.45 -13.27 -14.41
C SER A 89 35.84 -13.10 -15.88
N CYS A 90 36.85 -12.27 -16.18
CA CYS A 90 37.30 -11.97 -17.53
C CYS A 90 38.32 -12.98 -18.07
N TYR A 91 38.90 -13.82 -17.21
CA TYR A 91 39.90 -14.81 -17.58
C TYR A 91 39.24 -16.02 -18.23
N ARG A 92 39.96 -16.68 -19.13
CA ARG A 92 39.52 -17.97 -19.72
C ARG A 92 39.82 -19.11 -18.76
N VAL A 93 39.00 -20.16 -18.81
CA VAL A 93 39.20 -21.38 -17.98
C VAL A 93 40.57 -22.01 -18.25
N ARG A 94 41.05 -22.00 -19.50
CA ARG A 94 42.41 -22.46 -19.88
C ARG A 94 43.58 -21.58 -19.38
N SER A 95 43.32 -20.55 -18.58
CA SER A 95 44.40 -19.68 -18.08
C SER A 95 45.40 -20.49 -17.26
N THR A 96 46.69 -20.32 -17.55
CA THR A 96 47.77 -20.95 -16.77
C THR A 96 47.77 -20.51 -15.30
N ALA A 97 47.12 -19.40 -14.97
CA ALA A 97 46.93 -18.93 -13.59
C ALA A 97 46.07 -19.89 -12.74
N PHE A 98 45.18 -20.68 -13.36
CA PHE A 98 44.33 -21.65 -12.65
C PHE A 98 44.93 -23.06 -12.65
N GLY A 99 45.64 -23.43 -13.72
CA GLY A 99 46.36 -24.70 -13.81
C GLY A 99 45.46 -25.94 -13.79
N PHE A 100 44.22 -25.84 -14.29
CA PHE A 100 43.27 -26.96 -14.31
C PHE A 100 43.76 -28.13 -15.19
N PRO A 101 43.66 -29.39 -14.70
CA PRO A 101 44.11 -30.56 -15.44
C PRO A 101 43.33 -30.75 -16.75
N ASN A 102 43.94 -31.43 -17.71
CA ASN A 102 43.22 -31.91 -18.90
C ASN A 102 42.33 -33.10 -18.52
N GLU A 103 41.32 -33.41 -19.33
CA GLU A 103 40.32 -34.45 -19.05
C GLU A 103 40.94 -35.80 -18.67
N ASP A 104 42.12 -36.13 -19.19
CA ASP A 104 42.81 -37.41 -18.95
C ASP A 104 43.82 -37.39 -17.78
N ALA A 105 43.92 -36.28 -17.03
CA ALA A 105 44.99 -36.05 -16.05
C ALA A 105 44.49 -35.68 -14.63
N GLY A 106 43.18 -35.62 -14.41
CA GLY A 106 42.59 -35.37 -13.08
C GLY A 106 42.46 -36.66 -12.28
N GLU A 107 42.75 -36.62 -10.98
CA GLU A 107 42.48 -37.77 -10.09
C GLU A 107 41.01 -37.74 -9.61
N ASP A 108 40.42 -38.92 -9.41
CA ASP A 108 39.08 -39.03 -8.85
C ASP A 108 39.02 -38.38 -7.45
N GLY A 109 37.97 -37.58 -7.23
CA GLY A 109 37.75 -36.89 -5.95
C GLY A 109 38.46 -35.54 -5.81
N GLU A 110 39.16 -35.04 -6.84
CA GLU A 110 39.78 -33.71 -6.81
C GLU A 110 38.75 -32.56 -6.93
N ILE A 111 38.84 -31.63 -5.99
CA ILE A 111 38.09 -30.38 -5.98
C ILE A 111 39.00 -29.30 -6.57
N HIS A 112 38.49 -28.68 -7.62
CA HIS A 112 39.19 -27.69 -8.44
C HIS A 112 38.75 -26.26 -8.10
N VAL A 113 37.47 -26.08 -7.73
CA VAL A 113 36.87 -24.77 -7.51
C VAL A 113 36.11 -24.71 -6.18
N LEU A 114 36.43 -23.72 -5.36
CA LEU A 114 35.61 -23.31 -4.22
C LEU A 114 34.58 -22.28 -4.68
N VAL A 115 33.30 -22.57 -4.45
CA VAL A 115 32.18 -21.68 -4.78
C VAL A 115 31.70 -21.00 -3.51
N LYS A 116 32.00 -19.71 -3.34
CA LYS A 116 31.49 -18.90 -2.22
C LYS A 116 30.28 -18.09 -2.67
N LEU A 117 29.18 -18.25 -1.97
CA LEU A 117 28.00 -17.40 -2.09
C LEU A 117 28.25 -16.01 -1.47
N PRO A 118 27.63 -14.93 -1.97
CA PRO A 118 27.69 -13.62 -1.32
C PRO A 118 27.14 -13.72 0.11
N GLU A 119 27.66 -12.93 1.05
CA GLU A 119 27.31 -13.01 2.49
C GLU A 119 25.79 -12.90 2.75
N ALA A 120 25.04 -12.24 1.87
CA ALA A 120 23.58 -12.17 1.88
C ALA A 120 22.86 -13.51 1.62
N ALA A 121 23.56 -14.56 1.19
CA ALA A 121 23.01 -15.87 0.83
C ALA A 121 23.39 -17.01 1.79
N ASN A 122 24.08 -16.72 2.91
CA ASN A 122 24.33 -17.71 3.96
C ASN A 122 23.03 -18.03 4.73
N LYS A 123 22.43 -19.19 4.44
CA LYS A 123 21.23 -19.68 5.16
C LYS A 123 21.41 -19.70 6.67
N LYS A 124 22.59 -20.09 7.20
CA LYS A 124 22.84 -20.13 8.67
C LYS A 124 22.68 -18.77 9.36
N GLN A 125 23.17 -17.67 8.78
CA GLN A 125 23.02 -16.33 9.38
C GLN A 125 21.59 -15.78 9.30
N ARG A 126 20.80 -16.20 8.29
CA ARG A 126 19.37 -15.88 8.21
C ARG A 126 18.55 -16.57 9.31
N LEU A 127 18.98 -17.76 9.74
CA LEU A 127 18.25 -18.60 10.69
C LEU A 127 18.61 -18.33 12.16
N GLU A 128 19.66 -17.56 12.47
CA GLU A 128 20.01 -17.25 13.87
C GLU A 128 19.23 -16.04 14.41
N TRP A 129 18.79 -16.14 15.67
CA TRP A 129 18.13 -15.04 16.37
C TRP A 129 19.14 -13.96 16.74
N ARG A 130 18.90 -12.72 16.31
CA ARG A 130 19.68 -11.55 16.76
C ARG A 130 19.01 -10.96 18.00
N SER A 131 19.71 -10.89 19.13
CA SER A 131 19.17 -10.38 20.40
C SER A 131 19.61 -8.94 20.66
N THR A 132 18.68 -8.13 21.19
CA THR A 132 18.90 -6.75 21.63
C THR A 132 18.15 -6.52 22.94
N ARG A 133 18.70 -5.70 23.83
CA ARG A 133 17.99 -5.29 25.05
C ARG A 133 16.84 -4.35 24.67
N TRP A 134 15.67 -4.57 25.25
CA TRP A 134 14.44 -3.89 24.83
C TRP A 134 13.45 -3.72 26.00
N GLY A 135 13.10 -2.45 26.27
CA GLY A 135 12.22 -2.01 27.37
C GLY A 135 10.74 -2.35 27.14
N SER A 136 9.90 -2.19 28.17
CA SER A 136 8.46 -2.45 28.08
C SER A 136 7.71 -1.14 27.94
N HIS A 137 6.60 -1.17 27.20
CA HIS A 137 5.68 -0.05 27.13
C HIS A 137 4.55 -0.21 28.15
N VAL A 138 3.91 0.90 28.50
CA VAL A 138 2.74 0.92 29.38
C VAL A 138 1.54 1.43 28.59
N TYR A 139 0.44 0.68 28.64
CA TYR A 139 -0.83 1.11 28.08
C TYR A 139 -1.63 1.89 29.12
N ASP A 140 -2.01 3.13 28.77
CA ASP A 140 -2.98 3.92 29.52
C ASP A 140 -4.26 4.10 28.68
N PRO A 141 -5.42 3.60 29.13
CA PRO A 141 -6.68 3.73 28.40
C PRO A 141 -7.15 5.19 28.26
N ASN A 142 -6.63 6.12 29.05
CA ASN A 142 -6.95 7.54 28.95
C ASN A 142 -5.97 8.31 28.05
N SER A 143 -4.85 7.70 27.66
CA SER A 143 -3.88 8.35 26.79
C SER A 143 -4.40 8.43 25.37
N GLN A 144 -4.39 9.64 24.80
CA GLN A 144 -4.75 9.87 23.41
C GLN A 144 -3.66 9.47 22.42
N TYR A 145 -2.43 9.25 22.89
CA TYR A 145 -1.30 8.92 22.04
C TYR A 145 -0.39 7.86 22.69
N ILE A 146 0.24 7.04 21.86
CA ILE A 146 1.32 6.14 22.26
C ILE A 146 2.47 6.27 21.25
N VAL A 147 3.70 6.28 21.75
CA VAL A 147 4.89 6.38 20.91
C VAL A 147 5.54 5.01 20.81
N LEU A 148 5.78 4.57 19.58
CA LEU A 148 6.67 3.47 19.26
C LEU A 148 7.96 4.06 18.71
N GLU A 149 9.07 3.79 19.38
CA GLU A 149 10.39 4.12 18.89
C GLU A 149 10.75 3.24 17.68
N LYS A 150 11.75 3.67 16.91
CA LYS A 150 12.15 2.94 15.70
C LYS A 150 12.47 1.48 16.02
N GLU A 151 13.14 1.24 17.14
CA GLU A 151 13.58 -0.06 17.62
C GLU A 151 12.39 -1.00 17.93
N ASP A 152 11.22 -0.45 18.30
CA ASP A 152 10.02 -1.23 18.58
C ASP A 152 9.45 -1.88 17.31
N VAL A 153 9.58 -1.19 16.16
CA VAL A 153 8.97 -1.58 14.89
C VAL A 153 9.97 -2.08 13.86
N ASP A 154 11.28 -1.89 14.08
CA ASP A 154 12.30 -2.33 13.14
C ASP A 154 12.20 -3.83 12.89
N GLU A 155 12.55 -4.30 11.70
CA GLU A 155 12.52 -5.72 11.31
C GLU A 155 11.18 -6.46 11.57
N SER A 156 10.09 -5.76 11.90
CA SER A 156 8.77 -6.36 12.16
C SER A 156 7.90 -6.40 10.91
N GLY A 157 8.39 -5.87 9.79
CA GLY A 157 7.60 -5.62 8.58
C GLY A 157 6.78 -4.32 8.58
N LEU A 158 6.73 -3.61 9.72
CA LEU A 158 6.22 -2.24 9.80
C LEU A 158 7.27 -1.24 9.28
N LEU A 159 6.86 0.03 9.11
CA LEU A 159 7.75 1.10 8.68
C LEU A 159 8.82 1.32 9.77
N PRO A 160 10.14 1.20 9.47
CA PRO A 160 11.20 1.25 10.47
C PRO A 160 11.54 2.70 10.85
N SER A 161 10.59 3.37 11.50
CA SER A 161 10.66 4.77 11.93
C SER A 161 9.95 4.95 13.26
N ARG A 162 10.34 5.96 14.05
CA ARG A 162 9.58 6.38 15.23
C ARG A 162 8.15 6.77 14.82
N MET A 163 7.14 6.20 15.47
CA MET A 163 5.72 6.42 15.17
C MET A 163 5.00 6.92 16.42
N MET A 164 4.37 8.09 16.32
CA MET A 164 3.39 8.54 17.32
C MET A 164 2.00 8.12 16.84
N LEU A 165 1.37 7.17 17.52
CA LEU A 165 0.07 6.63 17.18
C LEU A 165 -1.02 7.39 17.96
N TYR A 166 -2.07 7.83 17.26
CA TYR A 166 -3.27 8.36 17.90
C TYR A 166 -4.20 7.22 18.30
N CYS A 167 -4.53 7.15 19.59
CA CYS A 167 -5.36 6.14 20.22
C CYS A 167 -6.86 6.44 19.99
N ARG A 168 -7.33 6.32 18.75
CA ARG A 168 -8.76 6.48 18.42
C ARG A 168 -9.63 5.43 19.14
N PRO A 169 -10.96 5.61 19.25
CA PRO A 169 -11.83 4.63 19.91
C PRO A 169 -11.69 3.18 19.41
N THR A 170 -11.44 2.97 18.11
CA THR A 170 -11.20 1.61 17.57
C THR A 170 -9.85 1.03 17.98
N PHE A 171 -8.82 1.86 18.22
CA PHE A 171 -7.52 1.43 18.76
C PHE A 171 -7.72 0.78 20.13
N HIS A 172 -8.41 1.48 21.04
CA HIS A 172 -8.69 0.98 22.39
C HIS A 172 -9.50 -0.32 22.36
N ARG A 173 -10.55 -0.40 21.52
CA ARG A 173 -11.35 -1.62 21.37
C ARG A 173 -10.56 -2.80 20.81
N GLN A 174 -9.63 -2.56 19.88
CA GLN A 174 -8.74 -3.62 19.39
C GLN A 174 -7.80 -4.10 20.50
N PHE A 175 -7.32 -3.17 21.33
CA PHE A 175 -6.50 -3.46 22.50
C PHE A 175 -7.26 -4.33 23.52
N GLU A 176 -8.50 -3.95 23.84
CA GLU A 176 -9.41 -4.70 24.71
C GLU A 176 -9.71 -6.09 24.14
N PHE A 177 -9.97 -6.20 22.84
CA PHE A 177 -10.16 -7.49 22.17
C PHE A 177 -8.95 -8.41 22.34
N LEU A 178 -7.75 -7.90 22.10
CA LEU A 178 -6.51 -8.66 22.26
C LEU A 178 -6.23 -9.04 23.73
N ARG A 179 -6.49 -8.14 24.68
CA ARG A 179 -6.27 -8.37 26.11
C ARG A 179 -7.30 -9.36 26.70
N ASP A 180 -8.57 -9.10 26.48
CA ASP A 180 -9.66 -9.75 27.19
C ASP A 180 -10.07 -11.03 26.46
N GLN A 181 -10.42 -10.91 25.18
CA GLN A 181 -10.95 -12.03 24.41
C GLN A 181 -9.85 -13.03 24.01
N VAL A 182 -8.73 -12.52 23.48
CA VAL A 182 -7.63 -13.39 23.06
C VAL A 182 -6.82 -13.85 24.28
N SER A 183 -6.10 -12.95 24.94
CA SER A 183 -5.12 -13.36 25.97
C SER A 183 -5.78 -13.98 27.20
N SER A 184 -6.81 -13.34 27.75
CA SER A 184 -7.44 -13.80 29.00
C SER A 184 -8.38 -14.98 28.77
N GLU A 185 -9.33 -14.88 27.83
CA GLU A 185 -10.36 -15.89 27.59
C GLU A 185 -9.94 -17.03 26.64
N GLY A 186 -8.85 -16.87 25.90
CA GLY A 186 -8.27 -17.91 25.05
C GLY A 186 -8.91 -18.07 23.67
N HIS A 187 -9.54 -17.02 23.15
CA HIS A 187 -10.11 -17.03 21.79
C HIS A 187 -9.02 -16.96 20.71
N LEU A 188 -9.23 -17.68 19.59
CA LEU A 188 -8.46 -17.46 18.36
C LEU A 188 -8.90 -16.13 17.73
N GLY A 189 -8.02 -15.13 17.72
CA GLY A 189 -8.34 -13.79 17.23
C GLY A 189 -8.16 -13.61 15.72
N TRP A 190 -9.09 -12.91 15.09
CA TRP A 190 -8.97 -12.44 13.71
C TRP A 190 -9.28 -10.95 13.65
N ILE A 191 -8.26 -10.14 13.36
CA ILE A 191 -8.41 -8.69 13.26
C ILE A 191 -8.54 -8.31 11.79
N LEU A 192 -9.72 -7.83 11.41
CA LEU A 192 -10.13 -7.62 10.02
C LEU A 192 -10.25 -6.13 9.71
N GLY A 193 -9.99 -5.78 8.46
CA GLY A 193 -10.23 -4.42 7.95
C GLY A 193 -9.36 -4.09 6.74
N PRO A 194 -9.72 -3.05 5.97
CA PRO A 194 -8.94 -2.62 4.83
C PRO A 194 -7.48 -2.27 5.18
N PRO A 195 -6.55 -2.35 4.23
CA PRO A 195 -5.21 -1.80 4.43
C PRO A 195 -5.27 -0.32 4.81
N GLY A 196 -4.44 0.10 5.77
CA GLY A 196 -4.39 1.51 6.20
C GLY A 196 -5.42 1.89 7.26
N THR A 197 -5.99 0.93 8.01
CA THR A 197 -6.86 1.26 9.17
C THR A 197 -6.12 1.33 10.52
N GLY A 198 -4.83 0.93 10.58
CA GLY A 198 -4.01 0.96 11.80
C GLY A 198 -3.93 -0.35 12.59
N LYS A 199 -4.39 -1.47 12.01
CA LYS A 199 -4.45 -2.78 12.67
C LYS A 199 -3.09 -3.27 13.19
N SER A 200 -2.11 -3.27 12.30
CA SER A 200 -0.76 -3.79 12.57
C SER A 200 -0.01 -2.94 13.59
N THR A 201 -0.07 -1.61 13.47
CA THR A 201 0.55 -0.70 14.45
C THR A 201 -0.11 -0.80 15.82
N THR A 202 -1.45 -0.94 15.87
CA THR A 202 -2.18 -1.20 17.13
C THR A 202 -1.80 -2.54 17.75
N ALA A 203 -1.68 -3.60 16.94
CA ALA A 203 -1.28 -4.92 17.43
C ALA A 203 0.18 -4.94 17.91
N MET A 204 1.08 -4.17 17.28
CA MET A 204 2.45 -4.00 17.76
C MET A 204 2.50 -3.20 19.07
N ALA A 205 1.72 -2.13 19.18
CA ALA A 205 1.57 -1.39 20.44
C ALA A 205 0.99 -2.28 21.56
N PHE A 206 0.06 -3.18 21.23
CA PHE A 206 -0.38 -4.19 22.18
C PHE A 206 0.76 -5.14 22.57
N ALA A 207 1.44 -5.73 21.59
CA ALA A 207 2.56 -6.65 21.81
C ALA A 207 3.64 -6.05 22.73
N SER A 208 3.87 -4.74 22.61
CA SER A 208 4.91 -4.05 23.37
C SER A 208 4.54 -3.78 24.85
N THR A 209 3.28 -3.99 25.23
CA THR A 209 2.75 -3.74 26.59
C THR A 209 2.38 -5.02 27.35
N VAL A 210 2.46 -6.18 26.68
CA VAL A 210 2.18 -7.49 27.31
C VAL A 210 3.16 -7.73 28.46
N ASP A 211 2.66 -8.27 29.57
CA ASP A 211 3.49 -8.65 30.72
C ASP A 211 4.44 -9.81 30.35
N ARG A 212 5.70 -9.45 30.11
CA ARG A 212 6.76 -10.38 29.71
C ARG A 212 7.32 -11.22 30.86
N SER A 213 6.89 -11.01 32.10
CA SER A 213 7.18 -11.93 33.20
C SER A 213 6.38 -13.24 33.06
N GLU A 214 5.19 -13.13 32.47
CA GLU A 214 4.24 -14.22 32.26
C GLU A 214 4.26 -14.75 30.83
N TRP A 215 4.35 -13.85 29.84
CA TRP A 215 4.18 -14.16 28.42
C TRP A 215 5.44 -13.96 27.59
N ILE A 216 5.64 -14.84 26.61
CA ILE A 216 6.55 -14.62 25.48
C ILE A 216 5.70 -14.26 24.27
N VAL A 217 6.00 -13.11 23.66
CA VAL A 217 5.28 -12.65 22.45
C VAL A 217 6.13 -12.98 21.23
N THR A 218 5.54 -13.67 20.25
CA THR A 218 6.14 -13.91 18.93
C THR A 218 5.28 -13.22 17.88
N TRP A 219 5.89 -12.32 17.12
CA TRP A 219 5.31 -11.61 15.99
C TRP A 219 5.89 -12.20 14.70
N ILE A 220 5.04 -12.53 13.74
CA ILE A 220 5.43 -12.97 12.41
C ILE A 220 4.73 -12.07 11.40
N HIS A 221 5.48 -11.25 10.68
CA HIS A 221 4.94 -10.48 9.58
C HIS A 221 5.10 -11.21 8.25
N VAL A 222 4.02 -11.24 7.49
CA VAL A 222 3.96 -11.91 6.21
C VAL A 222 3.70 -10.92 5.09
N ALA A 223 4.50 -11.06 4.02
CA ALA A 223 4.30 -10.37 2.77
C ALA A 223 4.38 -11.40 1.64
N LYS A 224 3.54 -11.23 0.62
CA LYS A 224 3.48 -12.18 -0.51
C LYS A 224 4.83 -12.18 -1.24
N ASP A 225 5.32 -13.37 -1.59
CA ASP A 225 6.55 -13.57 -2.35
C ASP A 225 7.83 -13.03 -1.66
N MET A 226 7.78 -12.83 -0.34
CA MET A 226 8.89 -12.32 0.49
C MET A 226 9.15 -13.26 1.67
N ASP A 227 10.35 -13.18 2.24
CA ASP A 227 10.69 -13.85 3.50
C ASP A 227 9.81 -13.30 4.65
N LEU A 228 9.54 -14.16 5.64
CA LEU A 228 8.82 -13.81 6.86
C LEU A 228 9.74 -13.10 7.84
N ASN A 229 9.26 -11.99 8.40
CA ASN A 229 9.98 -11.25 9.42
C ASN A 229 9.45 -11.63 10.80
N CYS A 230 10.31 -12.17 11.65
CA CYS A 230 9.95 -12.69 12.97
C CYS A 230 10.58 -11.83 14.06
N VAL A 231 9.77 -11.42 15.04
CA VAL A 231 10.21 -10.74 16.26
C VAL A 231 9.74 -11.53 17.47
N ARG A 232 10.61 -11.75 18.45
CA ARG A 232 10.27 -12.40 19.71
C ARG A 232 10.65 -11.51 20.89
N LEU A 233 9.66 -11.23 21.73
CA LEU A 233 9.80 -10.42 22.94
C LEU A 233 9.74 -11.35 24.16
N ALA A 234 10.83 -11.44 24.91
CA ALA A 234 10.95 -12.31 26.07
C ALA A 234 11.82 -11.67 27.15
N GLY A 235 11.29 -11.52 28.37
CA GLY A 235 12.00 -10.76 29.42
C GLY A 235 12.34 -9.35 28.92
N GLU A 236 13.60 -8.91 29.09
CA GLU A 236 14.11 -7.64 28.55
C GLU A 236 14.76 -7.78 27.16
N GLU A 237 14.53 -8.88 26.44
CA GLU A 237 15.13 -9.12 25.14
C GLU A 237 14.10 -9.00 24.00
N ARG A 238 14.54 -8.38 22.91
CA ARG A 238 13.91 -8.41 21.59
C ARG A 238 14.83 -9.17 20.66
N LYS A 239 14.31 -10.28 20.11
CA LYS A 239 15.00 -11.14 19.16
C LYS A 239 14.39 -11.01 17.77
N THR A 240 15.21 -10.88 16.73
CA THR A 240 14.74 -10.80 15.34
C THR A 240 15.35 -11.89 14.48
N ARG A 241 14.60 -12.34 13.47
CA ARG A 241 15.02 -13.37 12.50
C ARG A 241 14.19 -13.28 11.22
N THR A 242 14.77 -13.64 10.08
CA THR A 242 14.06 -13.70 8.79
C THR A 242 14.06 -15.14 8.27
N ILE A 243 12.89 -15.68 7.91
CA ILE A 243 12.73 -17.10 7.53
C ILE A 243 11.85 -17.29 6.31
N GLU A 244 11.91 -18.48 5.70
CA GLU A 244 10.91 -18.92 4.73
C GLU A 244 9.71 -19.59 5.45
N ILE A 245 8.57 -19.72 4.76
CA ILE A 245 7.37 -20.40 5.32
C ILE A 245 7.68 -21.85 5.73
N ALA A 246 8.58 -22.51 4.99
CA ALA A 246 9.03 -23.87 5.28
C ALA A 246 9.61 -23.99 6.70
N ASP A 247 10.32 -22.97 7.16
CA ASP A 247 11.09 -22.98 8.43
C ASP A 247 10.31 -22.42 9.63
N VAL A 248 9.02 -22.11 9.45
CA VAL A 248 8.15 -21.55 10.51
C VAL A 248 8.13 -22.41 11.77
N ASP A 249 8.23 -23.74 11.63
CA ASP A 249 8.23 -24.66 12.77
C ASP A 249 9.42 -24.40 13.72
N GLU A 250 10.56 -23.89 13.23
CA GLU A 250 11.70 -23.50 14.07
C GLU A 250 11.40 -22.27 14.92
N VAL A 251 10.64 -21.32 14.38
CA VAL A 251 10.17 -20.16 15.14
C VAL A 251 9.07 -20.58 16.11
N LEU A 252 8.18 -21.50 15.74
CA LEU A 252 7.10 -21.98 16.61
C LEU A 252 7.58 -22.96 17.70
N LEU A 253 8.84 -23.40 17.66
CA LEU A 253 9.46 -24.13 18.74
C LEU A 253 9.67 -23.18 19.94
N VAL A 254 8.96 -23.48 21.02
CA VAL A 254 8.88 -22.62 22.20
C VAL A 254 8.97 -23.42 23.49
N ASP A 255 9.40 -22.78 24.57
CA ASP A 255 9.49 -23.37 25.90
C ASP A 255 8.09 -23.57 26.51
N ASP A 256 7.66 -24.82 26.67
CA ASP A 256 6.34 -25.17 27.20
C ASP A 256 6.11 -24.82 28.68
N THR A 257 7.13 -24.33 29.40
CA THR A 257 6.97 -23.83 30.77
C THR A 257 6.35 -22.43 30.84
N LYS A 258 6.42 -21.66 29.75
CA LYS A 258 5.93 -20.28 29.66
C LYS A 258 4.62 -20.17 28.87
N LYS A 259 3.89 -19.07 29.06
CA LYS A 259 2.76 -18.72 28.20
C LYS A 259 3.27 -18.03 26.94
N HIS A 260 2.61 -18.26 25.80
CA HIS A 260 3.02 -17.76 24.50
C HIS A 260 1.88 -17.10 23.76
N LEU A 261 2.12 -15.90 23.25
CA LEU A 261 1.23 -15.17 22.37
C LEU A 261 1.85 -15.06 20.98
N LEU A 262 1.17 -15.61 19.96
CA LEU A 262 1.56 -15.53 18.58
C LEU A 262 0.68 -14.53 17.82
N LEU A 263 1.30 -13.50 17.25
CA LEU A 263 0.66 -12.51 16.38
C LEU A 263 1.17 -12.69 14.96
N VAL A 264 0.27 -12.98 14.02
CA VAL A 264 0.61 -13.15 12.59
C VAL A 264 0.07 -11.94 11.82
N ASP A 265 0.96 -11.02 11.46
CA ASP A 265 0.62 -9.77 10.79
C ASP A 265 0.74 -9.85 9.27
N GLY A 266 -0.07 -9.08 8.55
CA GLY A 266 -0.06 -9.02 7.08
C GLY A 266 -0.81 -10.16 6.40
N TRP A 267 -1.43 -11.06 7.16
CA TRP A 267 -2.07 -12.27 6.63
C TRP A 267 -3.19 -11.96 5.64
N THR A 268 -3.32 -12.76 4.59
CA THR A 268 -4.45 -12.70 3.65
C THR A 268 -4.95 -14.12 3.36
N ALA A 269 -6.17 -14.24 2.84
CA ALA A 269 -6.74 -15.52 2.40
C ALA A 269 -6.12 -16.06 1.09
N ALA A 270 -4.88 -15.68 0.76
CA ALA A 270 -4.15 -16.20 -0.38
C ALA A 270 -3.70 -17.64 -0.12
N ASP A 271 -3.76 -18.50 -1.14
CA ASP A 271 -3.33 -19.90 -1.04
C ASP A 271 -1.89 -20.05 -0.54
N PHE A 272 -1.04 -19.07 -0.86
CA PHE A 272 0.34 -18.97 -0.41
C PHE A 272 0.49 -19.06 1.13
N PHE A 273 -0.47 -18.54 1.90
CA PHE A 273 -0.42 -18.54 3.37
C PHE A 273 -1.13 -19.74 4.01
N ARG A 274 -1.68 -20.67 3.22
CA ARG A 274 -2.39 -21.84 3.74
C ARG A 274 -1.50 -22.72 4.60
N GLU A 275 -0.25 -22.95 4.18
CA GLU A 275 0.72 -23.74 4.94
C GLU A 275 1.00 -23.10 6.32
N LEU A 276 1.26 -21.80 6.33
CA LEU A 276 1.47 -21.03 7.55
C LEU A 276 0.27 -21.14 8.50
N THR A 277 -0.96 -20.93 8.00
CA THR A 277 -2.18 -21.03 8.81
C THR A 277 -2.29 -22.42 9.47
N VAL A 278 -2.01 -23.49 8.73
CA VAL A 278 -2.03 -24.87 9.26
C VAL A 278 -0.99 -25.06 10.36
N LYS A 279 0.25 -24.57 10.17
CA LYS A 279 1.32 -24.65 11.18
C LYS A 279 0.93 -23.89 12.47
N CYS A 280 0.44 -22.66 12.35
CA CYS A 280 -0.01 -21.86 13.50
C CYS A 280 -1.18 -22.51 14.24
N HIS A 281 -2.18 -23.04 13.53
CA HIS A 281 -3.30 -23.76 14.15
C HIS A 281 -2.84 -25.00 14.90
N ARG A 282 -1.95 -25.82 14.30
CA ARG A 282 -1.36 -26.98 14.98
C ARG A 282 -0.62 -26.57 16.24
N TRP A 283 0.18 -25.51 16.16
CA TRP A 283 0.88 -24.95 17.32
C TRP A 283 -0.07 -24.52 18.44
N LEU A 284 -1.17 -23.82 18.12
CA LEU A 284 -2.19 -23.42 19.10
C LEU A 284 -2.81 -24.63 19.80
N THR A 285 -3.23 -25.65 19.03
CA THR A 285 -3.96 -26.81 19.56
C THR A 285 -3.15 -27.73 20.47
N ARG A 286 -1.81 -27.61 20.47
CA ARG A 286 -0.95 -28.40 21.38
C ARG A 286 -1.10 -27.99 22.84
N ASP A 287 -1.42 -26.73 23.12
CA ASP A 287 -1.68 -26.24 24.48
C ASP A 287 -2.56 -24.99 24.45
N LEU A 288 -3.88 -25.19 24.51
CA LEU A 288 -4.86 -24.10 24.53
C LEU A 288 -4.87 -23.31 25.85
N VAL A 289 -4.20 -23.81 26.90
CA VAL A 289 -4.12 -23.11 28.19
C VAL A 289 -3.00 -22.06 28.13
N LYS A 290 -1.84 -22.42 27.60
CA LYS A 290 -0.64 -21.56 27.56
C LYS A 290 -0.43 -20.82 26.24
N ARG A 291 -1.05 -21.24 25.14
CA ARG A 291 -0.82 -20.65 23.81
C ARG A 291 -2.00 -19.81 23.35
N ARG A 292 -1.72 -18.68 22.72
CA ARG A 292 -2.67 -17.73 22.14
C ARG A 292 -2.25 -17.39 20.73
N LEU A 293 -3.22 -17.21 19.84
CA LEU A 293 -2.98 -16.91 18.43
C LEU A 293 -3.92 -15.80 17.97
N THR A 294 -3.39 -14.81 17.25
CA THR A 294 -4.18 -13.83 16.52
C THR A 294 -3.60 -13.58 15.14
N PHE A 295 -4.46 -13.54 14.13
CA PHE A 295 -4.13 -13.07 12.79
C PHE A 295 -4.54 -11.60 12.64
N VAL A 296 -3.59 -10.75 12.26
CA VAL A 296 -3.82 -9.35 11.90
C VAL A 296 -3.86 -9.26 10.37
N CYS A 297 -5.07 -9.17 9.81
CA CYS A 297 -5.29 -9.45 8.40
C CYS A 297 -5.16 -8.22 7.51
N SER A 298 -4.59 -8.35 6.32
CA SER A 298 -4.58 -7.31 5.27
C SER A 298 -5.81 -7.42 4.35
N VAL A 299 -6.96 -7.80 4.92
CA VAL A 299 -8.25 -7.99 4.22
C VAL A 299 -9.41 -7.57 5.12
N ALA A 300 -10.52 -7.14 4.50
CA ALA A 300 -11.74 -6.76 5.21
C ALA A 300 -12.60 -7.96 5.66
N SER A 301 -12.34 -9.16 5.15
CA SER A 301 -13.07 -10.38 5.51
C SER A 301 -12.18 -11.61 5.30
N ARG A 302 -12.37 -12.65 6.13
CA ARG A 302 -11.67 -13.95 6.02
C ARG A 302 -12.12 -14.79 4.82
N GLY A 303 -13.18 -14.38 4.11
CA GLY A 303 -13.74 -15.15 3.00
C GLY A 303 -14.55 -16.34 3.50
N LYS A 304 -14.35 -17.54 2.95
CA LYS A 304 -15.11 -18.73 3.33
C LYS A 304 -14.59 -19.28 4.67
N VAL A 305 -15.47 -19.29 5.67
CA VAL A 305 -15.18 -19.82 7.02
C VAL A 305 -15.54 -21.30 7.10
N GLN A 306 -14.76 -22.09 7.85
CA GLN A 306 -15.11 -23.47 8.22
C GLN A 306 -15.67 -23.48 9.65
N GLU A 307 -16.99 -23.43 9.78
CA GLU A 307 -17.69 -23.30 11.07
C GLU A 307 -17.23 -24.31 12.13
N GLY A 308 -17.05 -25.58 11.74
CA GLY A 308 -16.60 -26.62 12.68
C GLY A 308 -15.19 -26.36 13.24
N THR A 309 -14.30 -25.74 12.47
CA THR A 309 -12.95 -25.36 12.92
C THR A 309 -13.03 -24.14 13.84
N ASP A 310 -13.84 -23.14 13.49
CA ASP A 310 -14.02 -21.91 14.27
C ASP A 310 -14.64 -22.21 15.64
N ILE A 311 -15.63 -23.11 15.71
CA ILE A 311 -16.21 -23.57 16.98
C ILE A 311 -15.14 -24.24 17.85
N ARG A 312 -14.34 -25.16 17.28
CA ARG A 312 -13.30 -25.88 18.01
C ARG A 312 -12.20 -24.97 18.55
N MET A 313 -11.86 -23.92 17.80
CA MET A 313 -10.81 -22.96 18.17
C MET A 313 -11.36 -21.73 18.91
N ARG A 314 -12.68 -21.68 19.18
CA ARG A 314 -13.38 -20.52 19.73
C ARG A 314 -12.99 -19.24 18.98
N ALA A 315 -12.98 -19.29 17.65
CA ALA A 315 -12.54 -18.17 16.83
C ALA A 315 -13.46 -16.95 16.99
N MET A 316 -12.87 -15.76 17.09
CA MET A 316 -13.59 -14.49 17.13
C MET A 316 -12.99 -13.49 16.14
N GLU A 317 -13.86 -12.71 15.54
CA GLU A 317 -13.52 -11.66 14.59
C GLU A 317 -13.66 -10.28 15.24
N PHE A 318 -12.73 -9.39 14.93
CA PHE A 318 -12.76 -7.99 15.34
C PHE A 318 -12.53 -7.09 14.12
N ASP A 319 -13.54 -6.27 13.81
CA ASP A 319 -13.50 -5.35 12.69
C ASP A 319 -12.87 -4.00 13.05
N VAL A 320 -11.89 -3.59 12.26
CA VAL A 320 -11.21 -2.28 12.37
C VAL A 320 -11.63 -1.39 11.21
N TRP A 321 -12.47 -0.42 11.54
CA TRP A 321 -13.08 0.51 10.59
C TRP A 321 -12.09 1.50 9.98
N SER A 322 -12.37 1.92 8.75
CA SER A 322 -11.68 3.05 8.10
C SER A 322 -11.81 4.33 8.91
N TRP A 323 -10.85 5.23 8.72
CA TRP A 323 -10.80 6.51 9.43
C TRP A 323 -11.85 7.48 8.91
N THR A 324 -12.43 8.25 9.82
CA THR A 324 -13.31 9.37 9.49
C THR A 324 -12.54 10.68 9.50
N LEU A 325 -13.06 11.70 8.80
CA LEU A 325 -12.50 13.05 8.87
C LEU A 325 -12.43 13.57 10.31
N ALA A 326 -13.47 13.32 11.12
CA ALA A 326 -13.50 13.73 12.52
C ALA A 326 -12.37 13.11 13.34
N GLU A 327 -12.06 11.82 13.14
CA GLU A 327 -10.93 11.15 13.82
C GLU A 327 -9.58 11.74 13.39
N TYR A 328 -9.39 12.10 12.11
CA TYR A 328 -8.15 12.77 11.69
C TYR A 328 -8.02 14.17 12.28
N LEU A 329 -9.10 14.94 12.32
CA LEU A 329 -9.13 16.27 12.92
C LEU A 329 -8.83 16.21 14.41
N ASP A 330 -9.31 15.17 15.11
CA ASP A 330 -8.97 14.94 16.51
C ASP A 330 -7.48 14.56 16.69
N ALA A 331 -6.94 13.71 15.80
CA ALA A 331 -5.55 13.27 15.86
C ALA A 331 -4.54 14.43 15.73
N VAL A 332 -4.85 15.46 14.92
CA VAL A 332 -3.96 16.61 14.69
C VAL A 332 -4.14 17.77 15.68
N LYS A 333 -4.85 17.55 16.78
CA LYS A 333 -4.95 18.55 17.86
C LYS A 333 -3.62 18.78 18.57
N GLU A 334 -2.81 17.73 18.70
CA GLU A 334 -1.50 17.83 19.35
C GLU A 334 -0.36 18.20 18.43
N ARG A 335 0.47 19.13 18.88
CA ARG A 335 1.56 19.71 18.09
C ARG A 335 2.63 18.68 17.74
N ASP A 336 2.99 17.82 18.69
CA ASP A 336 4.04 16.82 18.49
C ASP A 336 3.63 15.77 17.46
N PHE A 337 2.35 15.38 17.46
CA PHE A 337 1.80 14.49 16.42
C PHE A 337 1.87 15.16 15.05
N VAL A 338 1.44 16.42 14.94
CA VAL A 338 1.49 17.18 13.69
C VAL A 338 2.91 17.28 13.15
N MET A 339 3.90 17.55 14.01
CA MET A 339 5.30 17.61 13.59
C MET A 339 5.81 16.30 12.99
N CYS A 340 5.32 15.15 13.47
CA CYS A 340 5.70 13.84 12.93
C CYS A 340 5.13 13.58 11.52
N VAL A 341 3.97 14.16 11.19
CA VAL A 341 3.24 13.86 9.94
C VAL A 341 3.22 15.03 8.94
N ALA A 342 3.76 16.20 9.31
CA ALA A 342 3.66 17.43 8.54
C ALA A 342 4.19 17.30 7.09
N SER A 343 5.29 16.57 6.89
CA SER A 343 5.88 16.36 5.56
C SER A 343 4.97 15.56 4.62
N MET A 344 4.06 14.76 5.18
CA MET A 344 3.10 13.98 4.42
C MET A 344 1.82 14.77 4.19
N LEU A 345 1.46 15.75 5.02
CA LEU A 345 0.28 16.60 4.82
C LEU A 345 0.50 17.65 3.71
N ASP A 346 0.88 17.19 2.51
CA ASP A 346 1.39 17.95 1.37
C ASP A 346 0.33 18.31 0.32
N ALA A 347 -0.96 18.11 0.64
CA ALA A 347 -2.03 18.38 -0.31
C ALA A 347 -2.01 19.88 -0.70
N PRO A 348 -2.06 20.19 -2.01
CA PRO A 348 -2.01 21.57 -2.46
C PRO A 348 -3.24 22.33 -1.93
N GLY A 349 -2.99 23.44 -1.25
CA GLY A 349 -4.03 24.40 -0.86
C GLY A 349 -4.30 25.43 -1.96
N GLY A 350 -5.26 26.33 -1.71
CA GLY A 350 -5.48 27.49 -2.57
C GLY A 350 -4.29 28.46 -2.60
N VAL A 351 -4.48 29.64 -3.19
CA VAL A 351 -3.43 30.66 -3.45
C VAL A 351 -2.55 31.00 -2.23
N TYR A 352 -3.08 30.89 -1.01
CA TYR A 352 -2.36 31.19 0.24
C TYR A 352 -1.81 29.96 0.98
N GLY A 353 -1.99 28.75 0.44
CA GLY A 353 -1.71 27.50 1.13
C GLY A 353 -2.62 27.25 2.33
N PRO A 354 -2.53 26.06 2.95
CA PRO A 354 -3.29 25.75 4.16
C PRO A 354 -2.78 26.55 5.36
N ARG A 355 -3.71 27.05 6.19
CA ARG A 355 -3.44 27.95 7.33
C ARG A 355 -3.44 27.24 8.68
N SER A 356 -3.80 25.97 8.73
CA SER A 356 -3.84 25.17 9.95
C SER A 356 -3.66 23.68 9.68
N PRO A 357 -3.21 22.87 10.67
CA PRO A 357 -3.15 21.41 10.54
C PRO A 357 -4.51 20.79 10.17
N ALA A 358 -5.61 21.34 10.69
CA ALA A 358 -6.96 20.91 10.36
C ALA A 358 -7.28 21.11 8.86
N GLU A 359 -6.89 22.25 8.29
CA GLU A 359 -7.06 22.53 6.86
C GLU A 359 -6.17 21.63 5.99
N MET A 360 -4.94 21.34 6.42
CA MET A 360 -4.07 20.39 5.72
C MET A 360 -4.68 18.98 5.68
N VAL A 361 -5.28 18.54 6.79
CA VAL A 361 -6.01 17.26 6.88
C VAL A 361 -7.22 17.26 5.97
N ASP A 362 -8.04 18.31 5.98
CA ASP A 362 -9.24 18.42 5.15
C ASP A 362 -8.90 18.33 3.65
N LEU A 363 -7.92 19.12 3.20
CA LEU A 363 -7.41 19.07 1.82
C LEU A 363 -6.90 17.68 1.46
N LYS A 364 -6.15 17.04 2.36
CA LYS A 364 -5.59 15.72 2.09
C LYS A 364 -6.64 14.60 2.15
N TYR A 365 -7.70 14.77 2.94
CA TYR A 365 -8.78 13.80 3.06
C TYR A 365 -9.50 13.56 1.72
N HIS A 366 -9.55 14.56 0.84
CA HIS A 366 -10.04 14.38 -0.53
C HIS A 366 -9.33 13.24 -1.28
N TYR A 367 -8.01 13.10 -1.08
CA TYR A 367 -7.19 12.08 -1.72
C TYR A 367 -7.07 10.81 -0.89
N ALA A 368 -6.76 10.96 0.41
CA ALA A 368 -6.45 9.86 1.31
C ALA A 368 -7.70 9.12 1.82
N GLY A 369 -8.79 9.87 2.02
CA GLY A 369 -10.03 9.43 2.64
C GLY A 369 -9.79 8.51 3.84
N GLY A 370 -10.46 7.36 3.88
CA GLY A 370 -10.48 6.48 5.06
C GLY A 370 -9.21 5.68 5.37
N SER A 371 -8.10 5.91 4.65
CA SER A 371 -6.83 5.22 4.83
C SER A 371 -5.81 6.09 5.57
N CYS A 372 -5.49 5.77 6.82
CA CYS A 372 -4.52 6.53 7.61
C CYS A 372 -3.11 6.42 7.03
N ARG A 373 -2.81 5.32 6.35
CA ARG A 373 -1.55 5.15 5.60
C ARG A 373 -1.47 6.15 4.46
N TYR A 374 -2.57 6.40 3.74
CA TYR A 374 -2.60 7.47 2.75
C TYR A 374 -2.51 8.85 3.41
N MET A 375 -3.16 9.05 4.55
CA MET A 375 -3.13 10.33 5.27
C MET A 375 -1.74 10.68 5.83
N PHE A 376 -1.01 9.73 6.41
CA PHE A 376 0.17 10.03 7.23
C PHE A 376 1.48 9.40 6.75
N ASP A 377 1.46 8.45 5.80
CA ASP A 377 2.69 7.76 5.36
C ASP A 377 3.06 8.01 3.88
N TYR A 378 2.19 8.67 3.11
CA TYR A 378 2.40 8.91 1.68
C TYR A 378 2.15 10.36 1.28
N THR A 379 2.89 10.82 0.28
CA THR A 379 2.64 12.10 -0.38
C THR A 379 1.34 12.07 -1.19
N THR A 380 0.74 13.22 -1.45
CA THR A 380 -0.47 13.33 -2.28
C THR A 380 -0.22 12.78 -3.67
N THR A 381 0.97 12.99 -4.22
CA THR A 381 1.41 12.41 -5.50
C THR A 381 1.44 10.88 -5.47
N ASP A 382 1.99 10.27 -4.41
CA ASP A 382 2.01 8.81 -4.25
C ASP A 382 0.60 8.22 -4.17
N ILE A 383 -0.30 8.90 -3.45
CA ILE A 383 -1.70 8.49 -3.31
C ILE A 383 -2.38 8.48 -4.69
N LYS A 384 -2.27 9.58 -5.45
CA LYS A 384 -2.81 9.71 -6.81
C LYS A 384 -2.32 8.56 -7.70
N ASN A 385 -1.00 8.34 -7.76
CA ASN A 385 -0.39 7.28 -8.57
C ASN A 385 -0.87 5.88 -8.17
N ARG A 386 -0.97 5.60 -6.87
CA ARG A 386 -1.42 4.29 -6.35
C ARG A 386 -2.90 4.03 -6.65
N LEU A 387 -3.75 5.05 -6.49
CA LEU A 387 -5.17 4.94 -6.80
C LEU A 387 -5.40 4.77 -8.30
N CYS A 388 -4.73 5.56 -9.15
CA CYS A 388 -4.81 5.41 -10.61
C CYS A 388 -4.38 4.01 -11.05
N ARG A 389 -3.23 3.51 -10.59
CA ARG A 389 -2.77 2.14 -10.88
C ARG A 389 -3.75 1.07 -10.39
N ALA A 390 -4.37 1.27 -9.22
CA ALA A 390 -5.36 0.34 -8.71
C ALA A 390 -6.62 0.31 -9.61
N VAL A 391 -7.06 1.45 -10.13
CA VAL A 391 -8.15 1.54 -11.10
C VAL A 391 -7.74 0.94 -12.46
N GLU A 392 -6.57 1.27 -12.99
CA GLU A 392 -6.05 0.71 -14.26
C GLU A 392 -5.86 -0.81 -14.22
N SER A 393 -5.49 -1.35 -13.06
CA SER A 393 -5.36 -2.80 -12.86
C SER A 393 -6.69 -3.56 -12.94
N THR A 394 -7.82 -2.84 -13.07
CA THR A 394 -9.14 -3.43 -13.24
C THR A 394 -9.45 -3.51 -14.74
N SER A 395 -9.50 -4.73 -15.27
CA SER A 395 -9.75 -4.97 -16.70
C SER A 395 -11.17 -4.65 -17.17
N SER A 396 -12.08 -4.31 -16.25
CA SER A 396 -13.43 -3.81 -16.55
C SER A 396 -14.13 -3.31 -15.27
N ALA A 397 -15.15 -2.45 -15.46
CA ALA A 397 -16.11 -2.11 -14.41
C ALA A 397 -16.66 -3.37 -13.71
N ALA A 398 -16.89 -4.47 -14.45
CA ALA A 398 -17.40 -5.73 -13.92
C ALA A 398 -16.48 -6.40 -12.88
N THR A 399 -15.15 -6.23 -12.98
CA THR A 399 -14.17 -6.77 -12.01
C THR A 399 -14.18 -5.97 -10.70
N LEU A 400 -14.24 -4.63 -10.78
CA LEU A 400 -14.51 -3.75 -9.62
C LEU A 400 -15.83 -4.14 -8.95
N SER A 401 -16.81 -4.48 -9.78
CA SER A 401 -18.18 -4.77 -9.39
C SER A 401 -18.38 -6.10 -8.63
N SER A 402 -17.58 -7.14 -8.93
CA SER A 402 -17.84 -8.52 -8.48
C SER A 402 -16.92 -8.97 -7.36
N LYS A 403 -15.72 -8.39 -7.25
CA LYS A 403 -14.72 -8.79 -6.24
C LYS A 403 -14.55 -7.78 -5.10
N GLY A 404 -14.83 -6.48 -5.30
CA GLY A 404 -14.81 -5.46 -4.23
C GLY A 404 -13.64 -5.59 -3.25
N HIS A 405 -13.94 -5.55 -1.94
CA HIS A 405 -13.00 -5.75 -0.82
C HIS A 405 -12.53 -7.20 -0.61
N ARG A 406 -13.07 -8.16 -1.38
CA ARG A 406 -12.71 -9.60 -1.35
C ARG A 406 -11.69 -9.94 -2.43
N SER A 407 -11.27 -8.96 -3.22
CA SER A 407 -10.31 -9.16 -4.29
C SER A 407 -8.90 -9.38 -3.71
N GLN A 408 -8.14 -10.31 -4.27
CA GLN A 408 -6.70 -10.44 -3.95
C GLN A 408 -5.83 -9.43 -4.75
N LEU A 409 -6.45 -8.61 -5.61
CA LEU A 409 -5.79 -7.59 -6.44
C LEU A 409 -5.67 -6.25 -5.68
N CYS A 410 -4.98 -5.27 -6.27
CA CYS A 410 -4.87 -3.89 -5.78
C CYS A 410 -6.22 -3.20 -5.49
N ILE A 411 -7.34 -3.80 -5.90
CA ILE A 411 -8.72 -3.36 -5.72
C ILE A 411 -9.08 -3.13 -4.24
N ASN A 412 -8.55 -3.92 -3.29
CA ASN A 412 -8.84 -3.68 -1.86
C ASN A 412 -8.37 -2.32 -1.36
N ARG A 413 -7.46 -1.66 -2.08
CA ARG A 413 -6.97 -0.31 -1.76
C ARG A 413 -7.95 0.79 -2.16
N LEU A 414 -8.95 0.47 -2.98
CA LEU A 414 -9.96 1.42 -3.47
C LEU A 414 -11.18 1.53 -2.56
N PHE A 415 -11.35 0.63 -1.59
CA PHE A 415 -12.55 0.56 -0.76
C PHE A 415 -12.25 0.78 0.72
N ALA A 416 -13.09 1.58 1.37
CA ALA A 416 -13.14 1.73 2.82
C ALA A 416 -14.03 0.65 3.45
N MET A 417 -14.09 0.65 4.78
CA MET A 417 -14.99 -0.21 5.55
C MET A 417 -15.55 0.59 6.74
N PHE A 418 -16.87 0.78 6.77
CA PHE A 418 -17.57 1.49 7.83
C PHE A 418 -18.76 0.67 8.36
N LYS A 419 -19.13 0.92 9.61
CA LYS A 419 -20.33 0.32 10.23
C LYS A 419 -21.59 1.02 9.72
N ARG A 420 -22.66 0.27 9.46
CA ARG A 420 -23.97 0.85 9.12
C ARG A 420 -24.58 1.58 10.32
N PRO A 421 -25.14 2.79 10.15
CA PRO A 421 -25.99 3.40 11.16
C PRO A 421 -27.25 2.55 11.31
N ASN A 422 -27.60 2.18 12.54
CA ASN A 422 -28.91 1.59 12.91
C ASN A 422 -29.22 0.15 12.43
N TRP A 423 -28.29 -0.56 11.78
CA TRP A 423 -28.47 -1.96 11.34
C TRP A 423 -27.20 -2.79 11.55
N GLU A 424 -27.35 -4.12 11.68
CA GLU A 424 -26.22 -5.04 11.60
C GLU A 424 -25.66 -5.08 10.17
N GLY A 425 -24.33 -4.95 10.05
CA GLY A 425 -23.62 -5.08 8.80
C GLY A 425 -22.64 -3.95 8.49
N THR A 426 -21.93 -4.14 7.38
CA THR A 426 -20.80 -3.30 6.95
C THR A 426 -21.12 -2.65 5.61
N VAL A 427 -20.59 -1.45 5.38
CA VAL A 427 -20.58 -0.80 4.07
C VAL A 427 -19.15 -0.57 3.63
N SER A 428 -18.92 -0.77 2.33
CA SER A 428 -17.62 -0.61 1.70
C SER A 428 -17.69 0.43 0.59
N PRO A 429 -17.69 1.73 0.91
CA PRO A 429 -17.68 2.78 -0.10
C PRO A 429 -16.27 2.89 -0.71
N LEU A 430 -16.12 3.70 -1.75
CA LEU A 430 -14.78 4.05 -2.25
C LEU A 430 -14.00 4.80 -1.17
N ILE A 431 -12.68 4.59 -1.14
CA ILE A 431 -11.82 5.00 -0.04
C ILE A 431 -11.75 6.52 0.12
N SER A 432 -11.86 7.27 -0.98
CA SER A 432 -11.75 8.74 -1.03
C SER A 432 -12.50 9.31 -2.24
N GLN A 433 -12.77 10.62 -2.24
CA GLN A 433 -13.39 11.33 -3.37
C GLN A 433 -12.57 11.21 -4.65
N TYR A 434 -11.24 11.35 -4.55
CA TYR A 434 -10.36 11.19 -5.69
C TYR A 434 -10.45 9.78 -6.30
N ALA A 435 -10.48 8.74 -5.47
CA ALA A 435 -10.70 7.36 -5.94
C ALA A 435 -12.07 7.22 -6.61
N ALA A 436 -13.08 7.86 -6.02
CA ALA A 436 -14.45 7.90 -6.52
C ALA A 436 -14.51 8.45 -7.96
N THR A 437 -14.02 9.66 -8.17
CA THR A 437 -14.02 10.31 -9.48
C THR A 437 -13.20 9.53 -10.51
N THR A 438 -12.04 8.99 -10.10
CA THR A 438 -11.19 8.17 -10.98
C THR A 438 -11.89 6.89 -11.45
N VAL A 439 -12.56 6.17 -10.54
CA VAL A 439 -13.38 4.99 -10.88
C VAL A 439 -14.54 5.38 -11.78
N GLY A 440 -15.23 6.49 -11.48
CA GLY A 440 -16.37 6.95 -12.25
C GLY A 440 -16.00 7.27 -13.70
N MET A 441 -14.85 7.92 -13.92
CA MET A 441 -14.33 8.19 -15.26
C MET A 441 -13.99 6.93 -16.06
N VAL A 442 -13.76 5.79 -15.43
CA VAL A 442 -13.43 4.53 -16.12
C VAL A 442 -14.67 3.66 -16.35
N CYS A 443 -15.62 3.62 -15.41
CA CYS A 443 -16.67 2.60 -15.40
C CYS A 443 -17.96 2.96 -16.16
N GLY A 444 -18.15 4.23 -16.55
CA GLY A 444 -19.39 4.71 -17.18
C GLY A 444 -20.57 4.89 -16.20
N PRO A 445 -21.57 5.73 -16.55
CA PRO A 445 -22.59 6.21 -15.62
C PRO A 445 -23.54 5.10 -15.12
N GLU A 446 -23.87 4.13 -15.97
CA GLU A 446 -24.77 3.02 -15.58
C GLU A 446 -24.16 2.06 -14.56
N ALA A 447 -22.84 1.80 -14.65
CA ALA A 447 -22.15 1.01 -13.63
C ALA A 447 -22.13 1.73 -12.27
N ILE A 448 -22.10 3.07 -12.28
CA ILE A 448 -22.13 3.89 -11.08
C ILE A 448 -23.51 3.85 -10.44
N LYS A 449 -24.56 4.14 -11.22
CA LYS A 449 -25.95 4.19 -10.77
C LYS A 449 -26.42 2.88 -10.15
N ASN A 450 -26.03 1.75 -10.74
CA ASN A 450 -26.49 0.43 -10.29
C ASN A 450 -25.75 -0.10 -9.04
N LYS A 451 -24.50 0.34 -8.76
CA LYS A 451 -23.69 -0.26 -7.68
C LYS A 451 -23.29 0.69 -6.55
N PHE A 452 -22.88 1.91 -6.85
CA PHE A 452 -22.47 2.83 -5.79
C PHE A 452 -23.68 3.47 -5.12
N THR A 453 -24.73 3.78 -5.87
CA THR A 453 -25.95 4.41 -5.35
C THR A 453 -26.71 3.52 -4.36
N SER A 454 -26.80 2.21 -4.59
CA SER A 454 -27.46 1.27 -3.66
C SER A 454 -26.66 1.03 -2.37
N THR A 455 -25.33 1.16 -2.42
CA THR A 455 -24.46 1.01 -1.25
C THR A 455 -24.38 2.29 -0.41
N LEU A 456 -24.70 3.45 -0.99
CA LEU A 456 -24.52 4.78 -0.38
C LEU A 456 -25.83 5.45 0.07
N ARG A 457 -27.00 5.06 -0.47
CA ARG A 457 -28.32 5.55 0.01
C ARG A 457 -28.63 5.14 1.47
N ASP A 458 -27.94 4.14 2.00
CA ASP A 458 -28.03 3.70 3.41
C ASP A 458 -27.20 4.58 4.38
N HIS A 459 -26.53 5.63 3.90
CA HIS A 459 -25.67 6.47 4.74
C HIS A 459 -26.15 7.91 4.90
N SER A 460 -26.22 8.31 6.17
CA SER A 460 -26.40 9.67 6.66
C SER A 460 -25.11 10.52 6.61
N ASN A 461 -24.14 10.20 5.74
CA ASN A 461 -22.92 11.00 5.57
C ASN A 461 -23.03 11.85 4.29
N PRO A 462 -23.39 13.15 4.40
CA PRO A 462 -23.62 14.02 3.25
C PRO A 462 -22.40 14.15 2.31
N ALA A 463 -21.17 13.96 2.82
CA ALA A 463 -19.96 14.01 2.02
C ALA A 463 -19.93 12.95 0.91
N LEU A 464 -20.53 11.78 1.15
CA LEU A 464 -20.60 10.70 0.15
C LEU A 464 -21.55 11.03 -1.01
N ASN A 465 -22.60 11.83 -0.76
CA ASN A 465 -23.54 12.27 -1.81
C ASN A 465 -22.87 13.27 -2.77
N GLY A 466 -22.04 14.18 -2.25
CA GLY A 466 -21.24 15.09 -3.07
C GLY A 466 -20.29 14.37 -4.01
N TRP A 467 -19.62 13.32 -3.52
CA TRP A 467 -18.71 12.51 -4.33
C TRP A 467 -19.47 11.80 -5.47
N MET A 468 -20.68 11.31 -5.19
CA MET A 468 -21.52 10.64 -6.18
C MET A 468 -21.99 11.55 -7.30
N LEU A 469 -22.41 12.77 -6.97
CA LEU A 469 -22.82 13.75 -7.97
C LEU A 469 -21.65 14.07 -8.93
N GLU A 470 -20.47 14.32 -8.38
CA GLU A 470 -19.26 14.59 -9.16
C GLU A 470 -18.84 13.38 -10.02
N MET A 471 -18.93 12.17 -9.45
CA MET A 471 -18.68 10.93 -10.19
C MET A 471 -19.61 10.77 -11.39
N VAL A 472 -20.93 10.94 -11.18
CA VAL A 472 -21.92 10.82 -12.25
C VAL A 472 -21.70 11.90 -13.30
N PHE A 473 -21.43 13.14 -12.88
CA PHE A 473 -21.14 14.25 -13.76
C PHE A 473 -19.99 13.94 -14.75
N PHE A 474 -18.80 13.61 -14.25
CA PHE A 474 -17.64 13.34 -15.12
C PHE A 474 -17.77 12.01 -15.89
N SER A 475 -18.45 11.01 -15.33
CA SER A 475 -18.67 9.75 -16.02
C SER A 475 -19.61 9.90 -17.21
N SER A 476 -20.73 10.61 -17.03
CA SER A 476 -21.69 10.89 -18.09
C SER A 476 -21.03 11.66 -19.24
N LEU A 477 -20.29 12.73 -18.92
CA LEU A 477 -19.54 13.51 -19.91
C LEU A 477 -18.54 12.66 -20.71
N ARG A 478 -17.95 11.62 -20.10
CA ARG A 478 -16.95 10.79 -20.79
C ARG A 478 -17.55 9.65 -21.64
N HIS A 479 -18.70 9.11 -21.25
CA HIS A 479 -19.19 7.81 -21.78
C HIS A 479 -20.54 7.86 -22.52
N GLY A 480 -21.30 8.97 -22.48
CA GLY A 480 -22.61 9.02 -23.14
C GLY A 480 -23.23 10.40 -23.30
N GLY A 481 -22.57 11.44 -22.79
CA GLY A 481 -23.16 12.77 -22.62
C GLY A 481 -23.92 12.88 -21.29
N LEU A 482 -24.17 14.12 -20.87
CA LEU A 482 -24.83 14.47 -19.60
C LEU A 482 -26.23 15.01 -19.88
N GLU A 483 -27.25 14.28 -19.43
CA GLU A 483 -28.62 14.79 -19.38
C GLU A 483 -28.77 15.81 -18.26
N LEU A 484 -29.52 16.88 -18.54
CA LEU A 484 -29.76 17.98 -17.61
C LEU A 484 -31.25 18.31 -17.55
N VAL A 485 -31.69 18.80 -16.39
CA VAL A 485 -33.05 19.31 -16.18
C VAL A 485 -33.04 20.71 -15.57
N ASP A 486 -34.10 21.48 -15.82
CA ASP A 486 -34.35 22.77 -15.17
C ASP A 486 -35.09 22.60 -13.82
N SER A 487 -35.41 23.72 -13.15
CA SER A 487 -36.11 23.75 -11.87
C SER A 487 -37.54 23.22 -11.91
N ALA A 488 -38.15 23.18 -13.10
CA ALA A 488 -39.46 22.60 -13.34
C ALA A 488 -39.37 21.10 -13.72
N GLY A 489 -38.16 20.55 -13.83
CA GLY A 489 -37.92 19.17 -14.23
C GLY A 489 -37.98 18.93 -15.74
N ASN A 490 -38.02 19.98 -16.56
CA ASN A 490 -37.98 19.84 -18.02
C ASN A 490 -36.57 19.45 -18.46
N LYS A 491 -36.48 18.56 -19.46
CA LYS A 491 -35.20 18.18 -20.05
C LYS A 491 -34.59 19.35 -20.83
N LEU A 492 -33.32 19.62 -20.57
CA LEU A 492 -32.50 20.60 -21.29
C LEU A 492 -31.64 19.90 -22.36
N ASP A 493 -31.02 20.68 -23.23
CA ASP A 493 -30.07 20.17 -24.22
C ASP A 493 -28.90 19.46 -23.51
N PRO A 494 -28.68 18.16 -23.80
CA PRO A 494 -27.65 17.39 -23.11
C PRO A 494 -26.25 17.86 -23.51
N TRP A 495 -25.31 17.80 -22.58
CA TRP A 495 -23.91 18.05 -22.91
C TRP A 495 -23.30 16.82 -23.54
N SER A 496 -22.80 16.95 -24.77
CA SER A 496 -22.28 15.81 -25.54
C SER A 496 -21.06 15.15 -24.88
N GLN A 497 -20.85 13.88 -25.24
CA GLN A 497 -19.65 13.16 -24.85
C GLN A 497 -18.38 13.92 -25.27
N SER A 498 -17.41 14.02 -24.36
CA SER A 498 -16.16 14.72 -24.63
C SER A 498 -14.95 14.14 -23.90
N VAL A 499 -13.77 14.59 -24.33
CA VAL A 499 -12.49 14.31 -23.67
C VAL A 499 -12.36 15.21 -22.46
N ILE A 500 -12.03 14.60 -21.32
CA ILE A 500 -11.74 15.31 -20.07
C ILE A 500 -10.24 15.25 -19.83
N VAL A 501 -9.62 16.42 -19.70
CA VAL A 501 -8.22 16.61 -19.37
C VAL A 501 -8.12 17.09 -17.92
N VAL A 502 -7.26 16.45 -17.12
CA VAL A 502 -6.98 16.92 -15.76
C VAL A 502 -5.83 17.93 -15.83
N SER A 503 -6.09 19.19 -15.49
CA SER A 503 -5.09 20.27 -15.54
C SER A 503 -5.47 21.41 -14.59
N ASP A 504 -4.49 21.96 -13.90
CA ASP A 504 -4.62 23.19 -13.10
C ASP A 504 -4.22 24.45 -13.87
N GLY A 505 -3.49 24.29 -14.99
CA GLY A 505 -3.18 25.35 -15.94
C GLY A 505 -4.02 25.24 -17.23
N ILE A 506 -3.66 26.01 -18.26
CA ILE A 506 -4.30 25.92 -19.58
C ILE A 506 -3.67 24.74 -20.36
N PRO A 507 -4.43 23.65 -20.62
CA PRO A 507 -3.93 22.56 -21.44
C PRO A 507 -3.94 22.94 -22.93
N GLU A 508 -3.30 22.12 -23.75
CA GLU A 508 -3.40 22.25 -25.21
C GLU A 508 -4.87 22.14 -25.65
N LEU A 509 -5.36 23.16 -26.37
CA LEU A 509 -6.77 23.25 -26.75
C LEU A 509 -6.98 22.77 -28.19
N SER A 510 -7.94 21.87 -28.38
CA SER A 510 -8.33 21.44 -29.72
C SER A 510 -9.15 22.51 -30.44
N CYS A 511 -8.77 22.84 -31.67
CA CYS A 511 -9.60 23.64 -32.57
C CYS A 511 -10.80 22.85 -33.15
N ALA A 512 -10.82 21.52 -33.03
CA ALA A 512 -11.82 20.68 -33.69
C ALA A 512 -13.03 20.37 -32.80
N ARG A 513 -12.80 20.20 -31.49
CA ARG A 513 -13.82 19.75 -30.53
C ARG A 513 -13.69 20.50 -29.20
N PRO A 514 -14.80 20.68 -28.45
CA PRO A 514 -14.73 21.18 -27.09
C PRO A 514 -13.84 20.28 -26.21
N VAL A 515 -13.03 20.89 -25.35
CA VAL A 515 -12.22 20.21 -24.33
C VAL A 515 -12.84 20.48 -22.97
N TRP A 516 -13.06 19.43 -22.18
CA TRP A 516 -13.41 19.59 -20.77
C TRP A 516 -12.16 19.49 -19.92
N ILE A 517 -12.03 20.39 -18.96
CA ILE A 517 -10.90 20.53 -18.05
C ILE A 517 -11.43 20.26 -16.65
N LYS A 518 -10.80 19.31 -15.95
CA LYS A 518 -11.02 19.04 -14.54
C LYS A 518 -9.81 19.57 -13.76
N PRO A 519 -9.97 20.45 -12.76
CA PRO A 519 -8.89 20.85 -11.88
C PRO A 519 -8.25 19.63 -11.18
N GLY A 520 -6.93 19.61 -11.13
CA GLY A 520 -6.15 18.56 -10.47
C GLY A 520 -5.94 18.82 -8.97
N ILE A 521 -6.03 20.08 -8.57
CA ILE A 521 -6.05 20.56 -7.19
C ILE A 521 -7.51 20.66 -6.73
N TRP A 522 -7.82 19.97 -5.65
CA TRP A 522 -9.12 20.05 -5.01
C TRP A 522 -9.31 21.39 -4.30
N ASN A 523 -10.56 21.86 -4.26
CA ASN A 523 -10.96 23.08 -3.56
C ASN A 523 -10.21 24.35 -4.00
N GLN A 524 -9.96 24.50 -5.32
CA GLN A 524 -9.52 25.77 -5.89
C GLN A 524 -10.57 26.88 -5.76
N GLY A 525 -11.76 26.60 -5.24
CA GLY A 525 -12.59 27.63 -4.63
C GLY A 525 -13.59 28.35 -5.54
N GLY A 526 -13.66 27.98 -6.82
CA GLY A 526 -14.61 28.56 -7.78
C GLY A 526 -15.33 27.54 -8.66
N TYR A 527 -14.62 26.58 -9.26
CA TYR A 527 -15.18 25.68 -10.27
C TYR A 527 -14.66 24.25 -10.11
N ASP A 528 -15.47 23.29 -10.56
CA ASP A 528 -15.14 21.85 -10.59
C ASP A 528 -14.85 21.36 -12.00
N ALA A 529 -15.40 22.01 -13.03
CA ALA A 529 -15.15 21.68 -14.42
C ALA A 529 -15.23 22.92 -15.33
N ILE A 530 -14.43 22.93 -16.39
CA ILE A 530 -14.43 24.01 -17.39
C ILE A 530 -14.51 23.39 -18.78
N MET A 531 -15.40 23.87 -19.63
CA MET A 531 -15.44 23.52 -21.04
C MET A 531 -14.93 24.68 -21.87
N VAL A 532 -14.02 24.39 -22.79
CA VAL A 532 -13.41 25.36 -23.68
C VAL A 532 -13.59 24.89 -25.13
N CYS A 533 -14.17 25.75 -25.97
CA CYS A 533 -14.28 25.51 -27.40
C CYS A 533 -13.72 26.69 -28.19
N LYS A 534 -12.47 26.55 -28.66
CA LYS A 534 -11.76 27.58 -29.44
C LYS A 534 -12.48 27.94 -30.74
N ARG A 535 -13.06 26.94 -31.42
CA ARG A 535 -13.80 27.10 -32.68
C ARG A 535 -15.02 28.01 -32.54
N THR A 536 -15.75 27.90 -31.44
CA THR A 536 -16.97 28.69 -31.20
C THR A 536 -16.73 29.83 -30.21
N GLN A 537 -15.48 30.06 -29.81
CA GLN A 537 -15.09 31.10 -28.85
C GLN A 537 -15.91 31.05 -27.54
N HIS A 538 -16.18 29.83 -27.07
CA HIS A 538 -17.11 29.55 -25.97
C HIS A 538 -16.37 28.97 -24.77
N VAL A 539 -16.57 29.58 -23.61
CA VAL A 539 -16.11 29.07 -22.31
C VAL A 539 -17.32 28.83 -21.41
N ARG A 540 -17.36 27.67 -20.77
CA ARG A 540 -18.35 27.33 -19.75
C ARG A 540 -17.63 26.92 -18.48
N LEU A 541 -17.95 27.55 -17.36
CA LEU A 541 -17.42 27.18 -16.04
C LEU A 541 -18.55 26.53 -15.23
N VAL A 542 -18.23 25.45 -14.53
CA VAL A 542 -19.23 24.61 -13.87
C VAL A 542 -18.80 24.32 -12.44
N GLN A 543 -19.73 24.50 -11.51
CA GLN A 543 -19.60 24.12 -10.13
C GLN A 543 -20.60 23.01 -9.81
N VAL A 544 -20.12 21.87 -9.32
CA VAL A 544 -20.93 20.67 -9.05
C VAL A 544 -21.07 20.53 -7.54
N THR A 545 -22.30 20.54 -7.02
CA THR A 545 -22.51 20.50 -5.57
C THR A 545 -23.75 19.74 -5.13
N SER A 546 -23.60 18.97 -4.06
CA SER A 546 -24.71 18.33 -3.35
C SER A 546 -25.22 19.15 -2.16
N ALA A 547 -24.58 20.29 -1.86
CA ALA A 547 -24.97 21.15 -0.76
C ALA A 547 -26.23 21.94 -1.11
N HIS A 548 -27.06 22.27 -0.10
CA HIS A 548 -28.22 23.14 -0.29
C HIS A 548 -27.83 24.62 -0.44
N LYS A 549 -26.64 24.99 0.04
CA LYS A 549 -26.12 26.35 -0.03
C LYS A 549 -24.69 26.35 -0.52
N HIS A 550 -24.33 27.31 -1.38
CA HIS A 550 -22.97 27.47 -1.86
C HIS A 550 -22.55 28.94 -1.98
N SER A 551 -21.26 29.19 -2.15
CA SER A 551 -20.74 30.51 -2.51
C SER A 551 -20.29 30.53 -3.97
N PHE A 552 -20.79 31.52 -4.72
CA PHE A 552 -20.33 31.89 -6.05
C PHE A 552 -19.23 32.96 -5.91
N ARG A 553 -17.98 32.50 -5.92
CA ARG A 553 -16.80 33.35 -5.74
C ARG A 553 -16.19 33.72 -7.08
N ILE A 554 -16.62 34.86 -7.63
CA ILE A 554 -16.35 35.31 -9.00
C ILE A 554 -14.84 35.46 -9.26
N ASP A 555 -14.07 35.85 -8.25
CA ASP A 555 -12.63 36.05 -8.33
C ASP A 555 -11.89 34.82 -8.87
N PHE A 556 -12.31 33.62 -8.50
CA PHE A 556 -11.71 32.38 -9.01
C PHE A 556 -11.99 32.15 -10.50
N PHE A 557 -13.23 32.39 -10.94
CA PHE A 557 -13.61 32.29 -12.35
C PHE A 557 -12.84 33.31 -13.20
N TYR A 558 -12.76 34.55 -12.71
CA TYR A 558 -12.01 35.62 -13.36
C TYR A 558 -10.51 35.30 -13.45
N GLN A 559 -9.89 34.80 -12.37
CA GLN A 559 -8.48 34.42 -12.38
C GLN A 559 -8.18 33.36 -13.44
N TRP A 560 -9.04 32.36 -13.61
CA TRP A 560 -8.86 31.36 -14.65
C TRP A 560 -9.03 31.94 -16.06
N LEU A 561 -10.05 32.78 -16.27
CA LEU A 561 -10.25 33.48 -17.57
C LEU A 561 -9.07 34.39 -17.91
N LYS A 562 -8.51 35.08 -16.92
CA LYS A 562 -7.29 35.87 -17.07
C LYS A 562 -6.11 34.99 -17.49
N MET A 563 -5.91 33.86 -16.81
CA MET A 563 -4.88 32.88 -17.18
C MET A 563 -5.06 32.37 -18.61
N LEU A 564 -6.29 32.12 -19.07
CA LEU A 564 -6.56 31.76 -20.47
C LEU A 564 -6.14 32.89 -21.42
N SER A 565 -6.50 34.14 -21.12
CA SER A 565 -6.17 35.30 -21.96
C SER A 565 -4.67 35.57 -22.08
N GLU A 566 -3.89 35.21 -21.06
CA GLU A 566 -2.44 35.39 -21.01
C GLU A 566 -1.67 34.17 -21.56
N SER A 567 -2.38 33.08 -21.89
CA SER A 567 -1.76 31.83 -22.34
C SER A 567 -1.47 31.81 -23.85
N PRO A 568 -0.55 30.93 -24.32
CA PRO A 568 -0.36 30.66 -25.75
C PRO A 568 -1.62 30.14 -26.46
N GLU A 569 -2.57 29.57 -25.70
CA GLU A 569 -3.83 29.03 -26.22
C GLU A 569 -4.98 30.04 -26.23
N SER A 570 -4.68 31.31 -25.92
CA SER A 570 -5.66 32.40 -25.82
C SER A 570 -6.51 32.58 -27.08
N PHE A 571 -7.74 33.03 -26.84
CA PHE A 571 -8.69 33.48 -27.87
C PHE A 571 -9.70 34.43 -27.21
N GLU A 572 -10.33 35.29 -28.01
CA GLU A 572 -11.41 36.15 -27.53
C GLU A 572 -12.62 35.29 -27.13
N VAL A 573 -13.11 35.43 -25.90
CA VAL A 573 -14.27 34.72 -25.38
C VAL A 573 -15.55 35.48 -25.77
N LYS A 574 -16.28 34.96 -26.76
CA LYS A 574 -17.56 35.54 -27.24
C LYS A 574 -18.78 35.02 -26.49
N LYS A 575 -18.64 33.88 -25.82
CA LYS A 575 -19.71 33.29 -25.03
C LYS A 575 -19.14 32.77 -23.73
N LEU A 576 -19.62 33.32 -22.62
CA LEU A 576 -19.31 32.88 -21.26
C LEU A 576 -20.59 32.37 -20.60
N GLU A 577 -20.58 31.11 -20.16
CA GLU A 577 -21.65 30.53 -19.35
C GLU A 577 -21.10 30.04 -18.00
N ILE A 578 -21.86 30.26 -16.93
CA ILE A 578 -21.52 29.75 -15.59
C ILE A 578 -22.71 28.93 -15.07
N PHE A 579 -22.43 27.70 -14.65
CA PHE A 579 -23.44 26.75 -14.18
C PHE A 579 -23.19 26.30 -12.74
N PHE A 580 -24.25 26.24 -11.96
CA PHE A 580 -24.34 25.31 -10.82
C PHE A 580 -25.07 24.05 -11.26
N VAL A 581 -24.43 22.90 -11.04
CA VAL A 581 -24.98 21.58 -11.29
C VAL A 581 -25.25 20.91 -9.95
N VAL A 582 -26.51 20.60 -9.69
CA VAL A 582 -26.96 20.00 -8.42
C VAL A 582 -27.79 18.73 -8.66
N GLU A 583 -28.13 18.02 -7.59
CA GLU A 583 -29.11 16.93 -7.66
C GLU A 583 -30.50 17.49 -8.00
N GLN A 584 -31.25 16.81 -8.89
CA GLN A 584 -32.58 17.27 -9.32
C GLN A 584 -33.50 17.60 -8.12
N ASP A 585 -33.51 16.77 -7.08
CA ASP A 585 -34.37 16.94 -5.91
C ASP A 585 -34.01 18.17 -5.06
N LYS A 586 -32.82 18.75 -5.26
CA LYS A 586 -32.34 19.93 -4.53
C LYS A 586 -32.51 21.22 -5.32
N LEU A 587 -32.88 21.17 -6.60
CA LEU A 587 -32.86 22.33 -7.48
C LEU A 587 -33.73 23.48 -6.99
N SER A 588 -34.93 23.16 -6.52
CA SER A 588 -35.93 24.14 -6.11
C SER A 588 -35.57 24.87 -4.82
N ALA A 589 -34.70 24.29 -4.00
CA ALA A 589 -34.30 24.81 -2.69
C ALA A 589 -32.82 25.23 -2.63
N PHE A 590 -32.10 25.19 -3.75
CA PHE A 590 -30.69 25.54 -3.80
C PHE A 590 -30.51 27.06 -3.74
N GLU A 591 -29.61 27.51 -2.87
CA GLU A 591 -29.27 28.92 -2.72
C GLU A 591 -27.76 29.12 -2.88
N PHE A 592 -27.36 30.29 -3.38
CA PHE A 592 -25.96 30.69 -3.35
C PHE A 592 -25.76 32.16 -3.04
N THR A 593 -24.61 32.48 -2.45
CA THR A 593 -24.17 33.85 -2.17
C THR A 593 -23.09 34.27 -3.15
N THR A 594 -23.14 35.49 -3.66
CA THR A 594 -22.15 36.01 -4.63
C THR A 594 -21.10 36.87 -3.94
N THR A 595 -19.85 36.79 -4.39
CA THR A 595 -18.77 37.69 -4.01
C THR A 595 -17.87 37.99 -5.20
N GLY A 596 -17.36 39.21 -5.31
CA GLY A 596 -16.40 39.61 -6.36
C GLY A 596 -17.08 40.26 -7.57
N GLU A 597 -18.22 40.89 -7.35
CA GLU A 597 -19.06 41.53 -8.37
C GLU A 597 -18.29 42.61 -9.15
N GLY A 598 -18.46 42.59 -10.47
CA GLY A 598 -17.84 43.49 -11.45
C GLY A 598 -16.61 42.92 -12.13
N LEU A 599 -16.04 41.79 -11.66
CA LEU A 599 -14.84 41.20 -12.27
C LEU A 599 -15.10 40.56 -13.64
N LEU A 600 -16.35 40.17 -13.95
CA LEU A 600 -16.70 39.54 -15.22
C LEU A 600 -17.22 40.52 -16.29
N ASP A 601 -17.26 41.83 -15.97
CA ASP A 601 -17.68 42.88 -16.91
C ASP A 601 -16.96 42.82 -18.28
N PRO A 602 -15.64 42.52 -18.36
CA PRO A 602 -14.94 42.35 -19.64
C PRO A 602 -15.43 41.18 -20.52
N PHE A 603 -16.24 40.29 -19.97
CA PHE A 603 -16.75 39.08 -20.64
C PHE A 603 -18.27 39.14 -20.85
N GLU A 604 -18.83 40.35 -20.94
CA GLU A 604 -20.27 40.62 -21.15
C GLU A 604 -21.17 40.18 -19.98
N TRP A 605 -20.62 40.18 -18.76
CA TRP A 605 -21.36 39.92 -17.53
C TRP A 605 -21.41 41.20 -16.69
N PRO A 606 -22.47 42.04 -16.82
CA PRO A 606 -22.50 43.37 -16.22
C PRO A 606 -22.44 43.32 -14.70
N LYS A 607 -21.73 44.28 -14.11
CA LYS A 607 -21.63 44.41 -12.65
C LYS A 607 -23.01 44.48 -11.97
N GLY A 608 -23.23 43.61 -10.99
CA GLY A 608 -24.47 43.50 -10.22
C GLY A 608 -25.53 42.63 -10.88
N LYS A 609 -25.25 42.06 -12.07
CA LYS A 609 -26.14 41.14 -12.80
C LYS A 609 -25.58 39.73 -12.89
N GLU A 610 -24.37 39.48 -12.38
CA GLU A 610 -23.71 38.18 -12.50
C GLU A 610 -24.53 37.06 -11.87
N THR A 611 -25.11 37.27 -10.69
CA THR A 611 -25.96 36.28 -10.01
C THR A 611 -27.17 35.87 -10.86
N GLU A 612 -27.78 36.81 -11.59
CA GLU A 612 -28.96 36.57 -12.43
C GLU A 612 -28.62 35.78 -13.71
N LEU A 613 -27.36 35.86 -14.16
CA LEU A 613 -26.88 35.20 -15.37
C LEU A 613 -26.38 33.76 -15.11
N VAL A 614 -26.13 33.40 -13.86
CA VAL A 614 -25.77 32.04 -13.46
C VAL A 614 -26.93 31.09 -13.74
N GLN A 615 -26.64 29.99 -14.42
CA GLN A 615 -27.63 28.96 -14.74
C GLN A 615 -27.61 27.86 -13.69
N LEU A 616 -28.78 27.45 -13.21
CA LEU A 616 -28.95 26.35 -12.27
C LEU A 616 -29.58 25.15 -12.99
N VAL A 617 -28.88 24.02 -12.99
CA VAL A 617 -29.32 22.80 -13.70
C VAL A 617 -29.15 21.54 -12.83
N GLY A 618 -29.98 20.53 -13.09
CA GLY A 618 -30.03 19.30 -12.32
C GLY A 618 -29.59 18.08 -13.11
N ILE A 619 -28.98 17.10 -12.42
CA ILE A 619 -28.76 15.76 -12.99
C ILE A 619 -29.91 14.83 -12.57
N PRO A 620 -30.63 14.19 -13.51
CA PRO A 620 -31.74 13.30 -13.20
C PRO A 620 -31.29 11.92 -12.69
N GLY A 621 -32.03 11.39 -11.72
CA GLY A 621 -31.94 9.99 -11.28
C GLY A 621 -30.67 9.64 -10.50
N LEU A 622 -30.29 10.48 -9.54
CA LEU A 622 -29.30 10.18 -8.49
C LEU A 622 -30.00 9.76 -7.20
#